data_AF-A0A970NMQ0-F1
#
_entry.id   AF-A0A970NMQ0-F1
#
_cell.length_a   1.000
_cell.length_b   1.000
_cell.length_c   1.000
_cell.angle_alpha   90.00
_cell.angle_beta   90.00
_cell.angle_gamma   90.00
#
_symmetry.space_group_name_H-M   'P 1'
#
loop_
_entity.id
_entity.type
_entity.pdbx_description
1 polymer ?
#
loop_
_entity_poly.entity_id
_entity_poly.type
_entity_poly.pdbx_seq_one_letter_code
_entity_poly.pdbx_strand_id
1 'polypeptide(L)'
;MATDTPSAPQPEGPKPAARTRPPAAVAEDIRRHVLGEHRAVFEPLARWQRIIIFASLGLIALVADQVTKEMVARGVPEGRQTVAVLDGYLWLSHVYNPGIAWGMFAEHPSWVAGVAVLTVSIVIIAATCGRFSWPVYIIGLALVVGGALGNLFDRLVRPRGVLDFIDVGWWPQFNLADAEVVVGAILVGYAILRASRIEERLIESKVAELAAPPNDGAAALDSASQGDQ
;
A
#
# COMPACT_ATOMS: atom_id res chain seq x y z
N MET A 1 -74.33 3.83 -19.75
CA MET A 1 -73.70 3.56 -21.06
C MET A 1 -72.53 4.53 -21.16
N ALA A 2 -71.39 4.15 -20.58
CA ALA A 2 -70.23 5.02 -20.44
C ALA A 2 -69.31 4.80 -21.66
N THR A 3 -68.96 5.89 -22.34
CA THR A 3 -68.13 5.93 -23.53
C THR A 3 -66.65 5.86 -23.15
N ASP A 4 -65.98 4.78 -23.53
CA ASP A 4 -64.52 4.67 -23.51
C ASP A 4 -63.90 5.67 -24.48
N THR A 5 -63.04 6.56 -23.97
CA THR A 5 -62.19 7.45 -24.78
C THR A 5 -60.76 6.88 -24.76
N PRO A 6 -60.07 6.71 -25.91
CA PRO A 6 -58.71 6.18 -25.91
C PRO A 6 -57.73 7.22 -25.34
N SER A 7 -56.93 6.78 -24.36
CA SER A 7 -55.86 7.58 -23.75
C SER A 7 -54.72 7.80 -24.76
N ALA A 8 -54.37 9.06 -25.01
CA ALA A 8 -53.24 9.44 -25.87
C ALA A 8 -51.89 9.01 -25.24
N PRO A 9 -50.87 8.65 -26.05
CA PRO A 9 -49.54 8.32 -25.56
C PRO A 9 -48.84 9.57 -25.00
N GLN A 10 -48.28 9.46 -23.79
CA GLN A 10 -47.50 10.53 -23.18
C GLN A 10 -46.14 10.68 -23.90
N PRO A 11 -45.62 11.92 -24.05
CA PRO A 11 -44.33 12.13 -24.69
C PRO A 11 -43.21 11.56 -23.82
N GLU A 12 -42.36 10.72 -24.41
CA GLU A 12 -41.13 10.25 -23.78
C GLU A 12 -40.26 11.46 -23.39
N GLY A 13 -39.92 11.56 -22.11
CA GLY A 13 -39.00 12.60 -21.61
C GLY A 13 -37.63 12.51 -22.29
N PRO A 14 -36.87 13.62 -22.36
CA PRO A 14 -35.59 13.65 -23.04
C PRO A 14 -34.63 12.62 -22.42
N LYS A 15 -34.21 11.66 -23.25
CA LYS A 15 -33.19 10.66 -22.93
C LYS A 15 -31.92 11.39 -22.45
N PRO A 16 -31.32 11.02 -21.31
CA PRO A 16 -30.12 11.71 -20.82
C PRO A 16 -29.03 11.64 -21.89
N ALA A 17 -28.59 12.80 -22.36
CA ALA A 17 -27.54 12.91 -23.37
C ALA A 17 -26.31 12.14 -22.89
N ALA A 18 -25.85 11.20 -23.71
CA ALA A 18 -24.63 10.44 -23.45
C ALA A 18 -23.48 11.44 -23.36
N ARG A 19 -22.98 11.69 -22.13
CA ARG A 19 -21.79 12.51 -21.89
C ARG A 19 -20.63 11.87 -22.65
N THR A 20 -20.25 12.45 -23.79
CA THR A 20 -19.10 12.02 -24.58
C THR A 20 -17.86 12.18 -23.71
N ARG A 21 -17.11 11.09 -23.49
CA ARG A 21 -15.82 11.14 -22.78
C ARG A 21 -14.92 12.17 -23.47
N PRO A 22 -14.19 13.01 -22.71
CA PRO A 22 -13.26 13.95 -23.31
C PRO A 22 -12.17 13.19 -24.10
N PRO A 23 -11.61 13.80 -25.16
CA PRO A 23 -10.49 13.22 -25.90
C PRO A 23 -9.33 12.87 -24.95
N ALA A 24 -8.67 11.74 -25.16
CA ALA A 24 -7.64 11.22 -24.26
C ALA A 24 -6.51 12.23 -23.94
N ALA A 25 -6.18 13.11 -24.89
CA ALA A 25 -5.19 14.18 -24.70
C ALA A 25 -5.65 15.25 -23.68
N VAL A 26 -6.93 15.59 -23.65
CA VAL A 26 -7.50 16.56 -22.70
C VAL A 26 -7.63 15.94 -21.31
N ALA A 27 -8.00 14.65 -21.23
CA ALA A 27 -8.03 13.91 -19.98
C ALA A 27 -6.63 13.82 -19.34
N GLU A 28 -5.59 13.60 -20.14
CA GLU A 28 -4.20 13.54 -19.67
C GLU A 28 -3.66 14.91 -19.22
N ASP A 29 -4.05 16.00 -19.89
CA ASP A 29 -3.65 17.35 -19.49
C ASP A 29 -4.33 17.81 -18.18
N ILE A 30 -5.63 17.53 -18.05
CA ILE A 30 -6.38 17.72 -16.79
C ILE A 30 -5.74 16.88 -15.68
N ARG A 31 -5.41 15.62 -15.96
CA ARG A 31 -4.74 14.73 -15.00
C ARG A 31 -3.42 15.31 -14.54
N ARG A 32 -2.58 15.85 -15.43
CA ARG A 32 -1.30 16.48 -15.05
C ARG A 32 -1.50 17.72 -14.20
N HIS A 33 -2.47 18.58 -14.51
CA HIS A 33 -2.75 19.78 -13.73
C HIS A 33 -3.30 19.44 -12.33
N VAL A 34 -4.31 18.57 -12.25
CA VAL A 34 -4.93 18.14 -10.99
C VAL A 34 -3.92 17.40 -10.11
N LEU A 35 -3.14 16.48 -10.67
CA LEU A 35 -2.09 15.77 -9.93
C LEU A 35 -0.95 16.69 -9.48
N GLY A 36 -0.69 17.76 -10.23
CA GLY A 36 0.30 18.79 -9.89
C GLY A 36 -0.15 19.63 -8.71
N GLU A 37 -1.39 20.12 -8.72
CA GLU A 37 -1.96 20.94 -7.64
C GLU A 37 -2.15 20.15 -6.35
N HIS A 38 -2.63 18.91 -6.43
CA HIS A 38 -2.82 18.07 -5.25
C HIS A 38 -1.53 17.42 -4.73
N ARG A 39 -0.41 17.53 -5.45
CA ARG A 39 0.89 16.97 -5.02
C ARG A 39 1.34 17.55 -3.68
N ALA A 40 1.07 18.83 -3.44
CA ALA A 40 1.36 19.51 -2.16
C ALA A 40 0.41 19.07 -1.03
N VAL A 41 -0.83 18.68 -1.36
CA VAL A 41 -1.82 18.20 -0.38
C VAL A 41 -1.51 16.77 0.07
N PHE A 42 -0.88 15.95 -0.80
CA PHE A 42 -0.50 14.58 -0.48
C PHE A 42 0.89 14.42 0.17
N GLU A 43 1.72 15.47 0.18
CA GLU A 43 3.06 15.49 0.76
C GLU A 43 3.16 16.42 2.01
N PRO A 44 2.41 16.18 3.11
CA PRO A 44 2.42 17.11 4.26
C PRO A 44 3.76 17.14 5.02
N LEU A 45 4.60 16.12 4.85
CA LEU A 45 5.89 15.96 5.54
C LEU A 45 7.05 16.21 4.58
N ALA A 46 8.06 16.95 5.07
CA ALA A 46 9.30 17.17 4.35
C ALA A 46 10.03 15.84 4.07
N ARG A 47 10.75 15.76 2.95
CA ARG A 47 11.46 14.54 2.52
C ARG A 47 12.34 13.92 3.61
N TRP A 48 13.07 14.75 4.37
CA TRP A 48 13.94 14.28 5.44
C TRP A 48 13.17 13.67 6.62
N GLN A 49 12.00 14.21 6.97
CA GLN A 49 11.14 13.65 8.02
C GLN A 49 10.67 12.25 7.64
N ARG A 50 10.29 12.06 6.36
CA ARG A 50 9.91 10.74 5.84
C ARG A 50 11.06 9.74 5.92
N ILE A 51 12.27 10.17 5.55
CA ILE A 51 13.47 9.34 5.65
C ILE A 51 13.75 8.96 7.11
N ILE A 52 13.65 9.90 8.05
CA ILE A 52 13.84 9.62 9.47
C ILE A 52 12.78 8.63 9.96
N ILE A 53 11.50 8.86 9.68
CA ILE A 53 10.41 7.96 10.09
C ILE A 53 10.64 6.55 9.52
N PHE A 54 10.94 6.46 8.22
CA PHE A 54 11.26 5.20 7.56
C PHE A 54 12.43 4.49 8.22
N ALA A 55 13.55 5.18 8.42
CA ALA A 55 14.76 4.62 9.00
C ALA A 55 14.55 4.18 10.45
N SER A 56 13.86 5.00 11.26
CA SER A 56 13.53 4.67 12.64
C SER A 56 12.61 3.45 12.74
N LEU A 57 11.55 3.39 11.92
CA LEU A 57 10.64 2.24 11.91
C LEU A 57 11.33 0.97 11.43
N GLY A 58 12.15 1.06 10.37
CA GLY A 58 12.92 -0.08 9.87
C GLY A 58 13.94 -0.58 10.88
N LEU A 59 14.59 0.33 11.62
CA LEU A 59 15.50 -0.02 12.71
C LEU A 59 14.75 -0.69 13.88
N ILE A 60 13.58 -0.17 14.26
CA ILE A 60 12.75 -0.77 15.31
C ILE A 60 12.33 -2.19 14.94
N ALA A 61 11.86 -2.39 13.71
CA ALA A 61 11.49 -3.71 13.18
C ALA A 61 12.67 -4.69 13.21
N LEU A 62 13.83 -4.28 12.67
CA LEU A 62 15.06 -5.07 12.74
C LEU A 62 15.44 -5.45 14.18
N VAL A 63 15.43 -4.48 15.10
CA VAL A 63 15.78 -4.73 16.51
C VAL A 63 14.76 -5.66 17.17
N ALA A 64 13.47 -5.50 16.88
CA ALA A 64 12.43 -6.37 17.41
C ALA A 64 12.61 -7.83 16.94
N ASP A 65 12.88 -8.04 15.64
CA ASP A 65 13.18 -9.37 15.10
C ASP A 65 14.41 -9.98 15.78
N GLN A 66 15.53 -9.24 15.85
CA GLN A 66 16.75 -9.79 16.46
C GLN A 66 16.59 -10.08 17.96
N VAL A 67 15.86 -9.24 18.70
CA VAL A 67 15.58 -9.47 20.12
C VAL A 67 14.73 -10.73 20.30
N THR A 68 13.65 -10.89 19.53
CA THR A 68 12.77 -12.06 19.64
C THR A 68 13.50 -13.36 19.28
N LYS A 69 14.31 -13.35 18.22
CA LYS A 69 15.19 -14.47 17.85
C LYS A 69 16.17 -14.82 18.96
N GLU A 70 16.80 -13.82 19.58
CA GLU A 70 17.76 -14.08 20.65
C GLU A 70 17.09 -14.62 21.93
N MET A 71 15.88 -14.16 22.23
CA MET A 71 15.08 -14.72 23.32
C MET A 71 14.77 -16.21 23.08
N VAL A 72 14.39 -16.58 21.87
CA VAL A 72 14.14 -17.98 21.50
C VAL A 72 15.42 -18.79 21.55
N ALA A 73 16.51 -18.28 20.96
CA ALA A 73 17.80 -18.97 20.90
C ALA A 73 18.32 -19.37 22.28
N ARG A 74 18.04 -18.56 23.32
CA ARG A 74 18.47 -18.81 24.70
C ARG A 74 17.43 -19.55 25.55
N GLY A 75 16.15 -19.37 25.27
CA GLY A 75 15.05 -19.79 26.16
C GLY A 75 14.25 -20.99 25.67
N VAL A 76 14.32 -21.34 24.39
CA VAL A 76 13.51 -22.40 23.79
C VAL A 76 14.41 -23.57 23.40
N PRO A 77 14.13 -24.81 23.85
CA PRO A 77 14.88 -25.98 23.42
C PRO A 77 14.85 -26.15 21.90
N GLU A 78 15.99 -26.52 21.30
CA GLU A 78 16.08 -26.84 19.87
C GLU A 78 15.08 -27.94 19.49
N GLY A 79 14.35 -27.72 18.39
CA GLY A 79 13.35 -28.67 17.90
C GLY A 79 12.04 -28.00 17.47
N ARG A 80 11.12 -28.84 17.02
CA ARG A 80 9.79 -28.40 16.56
C ARG A 80 8.77 -28.55 17.69
N GLN A 81 7.88 -27.56 17.82
CA GLN A 81 6.76 -27.54 18.77
C GLN A 81 7.20 -27.82 20.22
N THR A 82 8.34 -27.26 20.63
CA THR A 82 8.98 -27.58 21.91
C THR A 82 8.31 -26.89 23.09
N VAL A 83 7.67 -25.73 22.87
CA VAL A 83 6.89 -25.02 23.89
C VAL A 83 5.52 -24.68 23.33
N ALA A 84 4.45 -25.21 23.92
CA ALA A 84 3.09 -24.81 23.58
C ALA A 84 2.77 -23.42 24.15
N VAL A 85 2.33 -22.50 23.29
CA VAL A 85 1.85 -21.16 23.68
C VAL A 85 0.32 -21.17 23.76
N LEU A 86 -0.32 -21.82 22.78
CA LEU A 86 -1.75 -22.09 22.77
C LEU A 86 -1.95 -23.55 22.35
N ASP A 87 -2.46 -24.35 23.29
CA ASP A 87 -2.60 -25.80 23.12
C ASP A 87 -3.32 -26.17 21.82
N GLY A 88 -2.61 -26.87 20.94
CA GLY A 88 -3.13 -27.34 19.65
C GLY A 88 -3.12 -26.32 18.50
N TYR A 89 -2.69 -25.07 18.73
CA TYR A 89 -2.76 -24.02 17.72
C TYR A 89 -1.46 -23.22 17.51
N LEU A 90 -0.68 -22.99 18.57
CA LEU A 90 0.52 -22.17 18.51
C LEU A 90 1.61 -22.72 19.42
N TRP A 91 2.80 -22.88 18.85
CA TRP A 91 4.00 -23.28 19.57
C TRP A 91 5.15 -22.35 19.27
N LEU A 92 6.08 -22.27 20.22
CA LEU A 92 7.45 -21.87 19.93
C LEU A 92 8.23 -23.11 19.49
N SER A 93 8.85 -22.96 18.33
CA SER A 93 9.84 -23.88 17.79
C SER A 93 11.21 -23.20 17.84
N HIS A 94 12.27 -23.98 17.73
CA HIS A 94 13.63 -23.46 17.56
C HIS A 94 14.26 -24.26 16.42
N VAL A 95 13.99 -23.79 15.19
CA VAL A 95 14.43 -24.42 13.95
C VAL A 95 15.21 -23.41 13.13
N TYR A 96 16.32 -23.84 12.54
CA TYR A 96 17.08 -23.01 11.62
C TYR A 96 16.73 -23.35 10.18
N ASN A 97 16.46 -22.32 9.40
CA ASN A 97 16.15 -22.41 7.99
C ASN A 97 17.36 -21.94 7.15
N PRO A 98 18.08 -22.88 6.49
CA PRO A 98 19.21 -22.53 5.63
C PRO A 98 18.79 -21.92 4.27
N GLY A 99 17.52 -22.09 3.87
CA GLY A 99 17.00 -21.64 2.58
C GLY A 99 16.18 -20.34 2.64
N ILE A 100 15.25 -20.21 1.71
CA ILE A 100 14.15 -19.21 1.70
C ILE A 100 12.87 -19.92 2.22
N ALA A 101 11.70 -19.32 2.02
CA ALA A 101 10.40 -19.95 2.23
C ALA A 101 10.37 -21.40 1.70
N TRP A 102 9.77 -22.29 2.47
CA TRP A 102 9.66 -23.73 2.19
C TRP A 102 10.99 -24.48 2.03
N GLY A 103 12.10 -23.93 2.54
CA GLY A 103 13.43 -24.55 2.44
C GLY A 103 14.02 -24.50 1.02
N MET A 104 13.44 -23.72 0.10
CA MET A 104 13.98 -23.57 -1.24
C MET A 104 15.38 -22.95 -1.20
N PHE A 105 16.27 -23.40 -2.07
CA PHE A 105 17.65 -22.91 -2.18
C PHE A 105 18.51 -23.09 -0.92
N ALA A 106 18.18 -24.04 -0.04
CA ALA A 106 18.99 -24.38 1.14
C ALA A 106 20.47 -24.69 0.81
N GLU A 107 20.72 -25.32 -0.35
CA GLU A 107 22.07 -25.65 -0.84
C GLU A 107 22.82 -24.45 -1.47
N HIS A 108 22.16 -23.30 -1.59
CA HIS A 108 22.69 -22.10 -2.27
C HIS A 108 22.58 -20.83 -1.41
N PRO A 109 23.24 -20.79 -0.23
CA PRO A 109 23.12 -19.68 0.71
C PRO A 109 23.54 -18.32 0.13
N SER A 110 24.49 -18.30 -0.82
CA SER A 110 24.91 -17.07 -1.52
C SER A 110 23.84 -16.50 -2.45
N TRP A 111 23.05 -17.35 -3.11
CA TRP A 111 21.92 -16.92 -3.94
C TRP A 111 20.80 -16.35 -3.07
N VAL A 112 20.52 -17.00 -1.94
CA VAL A 112 19.51 -16.53 -0.98
C VAL A 112 19.85 -15.15 -0.45
N ALA A 113 21.11 -14.93 -0.05
CA ALA A 113 21.59 -13.60 0.36
C ALA A 113 21.47 -12.57 -0.77
N GLY A 114 21.80 -12.96 -2.01
CA GLY A 114 21.68 -12.09 -3.19
C GLY A 114 20.24 -11.65 -3.46
N VAL A 115 19.26 -12.55 -3.35
CA VAL A 115 17.84 -12.23 -3.50
C VAL A 115 17.38 -11.28 -2.39
N ALA A 116 17.77 -11.52 -1.14
CA ALA A 116 17.44 -10.64 -0.02
C ALA A 116 17.99 -9.21 -0.24
N VAL A 117 19.25 -9.09 -0.66
CA VAL A 117 19.88 -7.80 -1.00
C VAL A 117 19.16 -7.10 -2.15
N LEU A 118 18.76 -7.84 -3.19
CA LEU A 118 18.01 -7.30 -4.31
C LEU A 118 16.64 -6.77 -3.86
N THR A 119 15.90 -7.54 -3.05
CA THR A 119 14.61 -7.12 -2.48
C THR A 119 14.77 -5.85 -1.66
N VAL A 120 15.74 -5.79 -0.74
CA VAL A 120 16.03 -4.58 0.05
C VAL A 120 16.34 -3.39 -0.86
N SER A 121 17.16 -3.59 -1.89
CA SER A 121 17.55 -2.54 -2.84
C SER A 121 16.34 -1.98 -3.60
N ILE A 122 15.46 -2.85 -4.11
CA ILE A 122 14.23 -2.45 -4.80
C ILE A 122 13.31 -1.65 -3.87
N VAL A 123 13.17 -2.09 -2.62
CA VAL A 123 12.30 -1.42 -1.64
C VAL A 123 12.86 -0.05 -1.25
N ILE A 124 14.17 0.08 -1.07
CA ILE A 124 14.84 1.38 -0.82
C ILE A 124 14.65 2.32 -2.02
N ILE A 125 14.79 1.81 -3.25
CA ILE A 125 14.53 2.60 -4.47
C ILE A 125 13.07 3.04 -4.51
N ALA A 126 12.13 2.14 -4.22
CA ALA A 126 10.71 2.49 -4.16
C ALA A 126 10.41 3.54 -3.07
N ALA A 127 11.07 3.45 -1.90
CA ALA A 127 10.94 4.41 -0.82
C ALA A 127 11.50 5.80 -1.17
N THR A 128 12.58 5.86 -1.95
CA THR A 128 13.29 7.11 -2.27
C THR A 128 12.80 7.78 -3.56
N CYS A 129 12.26 7.01 -4.50
CA CYS A 129 11.74 7.49 -5.79
C CYS A 129 10.20 7.48 -5.89
N GLY A 130 9.51 6.87 -4.92
CA GLY A 130 8.05 6.74 -4.91
C GLY A 130 7.33 8.08 -4.83
N ARG A 131 6.24 8.22 -5.58
CA ARG A 131 5.32 9.38 -5.55
C ARG A 131 4.32 9.33 -4.38
N PHE A 132 4.31 8.24 -3.62
CA PHE A 132 3.35 8.02 -2.54
C PHE A 132 3.96 8.44 -1.20
N SER A 133 3.49 9.57 -0.69
CA SER A 133 3.90 10.19 0.59
C SER A 133 3.01 9.78 1.76
N TRP A 134 2.07 8.86 1.52
CA TRP A 134 1.11 8.42 2.51
C TRP A 134 1.82 7.71 3.69
N PRO A 135 1.51 8.05 4.95
CA PRO A 135 2.15 7.45 6.12
C PRO A 135 2.11 5.91 6.10
N VAL A 136 1.00 5.34 5.64
CA VAL A 136 0.82 3.88 5.52
C VAL A 136 1.82 3.25 4.55
N TYR A 137 2.13 3.93 3.45
CA TYR A 137 3.13 3.46 2.48
C TYR A 137 4.53 3.43 3.10
N ILE A 138 4.90 4.49 3.84
CA ILE A 138 6.20 4.61 4.51
C ILE A 138 6.34 3.53 5.60
N ILE A 139 5.31 3.33 6.42
CA ILE A 139 5.29 2.27 7.44
C ILE A 139 5.46 0.90 6.78
N GLY A 140 4.70 0.64 5.71
CA GLY A 140 4.78 -0.64 5.00
C GLY A 140 6.18 -0.92 4.43
N LEU A 141 6.79 0.08 3.79
CA LEU A 141 8.17 -0.04 3.29
C LEU A 141 9.18 -0.26 4.42
N ALA A 142 9.02 0.44 5.54
CA ALA A 142 9.92 0.31 6.68
C ALA A 142 9.87 -1.10 7.28
N LEU A 143 8.68 -1.69 7.41
CA LEU A 143 8.52 -3.07 7.86
C LEU A 143 9.15 -4.08 6.89
N VAL A 144 8.93 -3.93 5.58
CA VAL A 144 9.55 -4.81 4.57
C VAL A 144 11.07 -4.76 4.65
N VAL A 145 11.66 -3.56 4.77
CA VAL A 145 13.11 -3.41 4.88
C VAL A 145 13.64 -3.92 6.21
N GLY A 146 12.96 -3.63 7.32
CA GLY A 146 13.33 -4.13 8.65
C GLY A 146 13.38 -5.66 8.68
N GLY A 147 12.30 -6.32 8.26
CA GLY A 147 12.23 -7.78 8.24
C GLY A 147 13.22 -8.41 7.27
N ALA A 148 13.38 -7.85 6.06
CA ALA A 148 14.38 -8.35 5.11
C ALA A 148 15.81 -8.21 5.65
N LEU A 149 16.12 -7.11 6.35
CA LEU A 149 17.42 -6.92 7.01
C LEU A 149 17.61 -7.86 8.20
N GLY A 150 16.59 -8.17 8.99
CA GLY A 150 16.70 -9.13 10.10
C GLY A 150 17.01 -10.55 9.62
N ASN A 151 16.29 -10.98 8.59
CA ASN A 151 16.56 -12.26 7.92
C ASN A 151 17.91 -12.30 7.18
N LEU A 152 18.41 -11.18 6.66
CA LEU A 152 19.75 -11.09 6.10
C LEU A 152 20.81 -11.14 7.21
N PHE A 153 20.59 -10.43 8.31
CA PHE A 153 21.50 -10.39 9.44
C PHE A 153 21.74 -11.78 10.03
N ASP A 154 20.67 -12.55 10.25
CA ASP A 154 20.80 -13.95 10.68
C ASP A 154 21.68 -14.76 9.73
N ARG A 155 21.52 -14.62 8.41
CA ARG A 155 22.36 -15.36 7.44
C ARG A 155 23.84 -14.97 7.49
N LEU A 156 24.15 -13.76 7.97
CA LEU A 156 25.52 -13.28 8.13
C LEU A 156 26.14 -13.75 9.45
N VAL A 157 25.35 -13.85 10.52
CA VAL A 157 25.86 -14.10 11.88
C VAL A 157 25.57 -15.52 12.41
N ARG A 158 24.56 -16.20 11.86
CA ARG A 158 24.13 -17.55 12.24
C ARG A 158 24.51 -18.51 11.11
N PRO A 159 25.50 -19.41 11.31
CA PRO A 159 25.98 -20.30 10.25
C PRO A 159 24.94 -21.33 9.78
N ARG A 160 23.89 -21.57 10.58
CA ARG A 160 22.79 -22.49 10.26
C ARG A 160 21.65 -21.84 9.47
N GLY A 161 21.74 -20.54 9.18
CA GLY A 161 20.69 -19.78 8.51
C GLY A 161 19.77 -19.04 9.49
N VAL A 162 18.55 -18.77 9.06
CA VAL A 162 17.57 -17.95 9.78
C VAL A 162 16.94 -18.74 10.91
N LEU A 163 16.76 -18.10 12.08
CA LEU A 163 16.04 -18.74 13.18
C LEU A 163 14.52 -18.54 13.03
N ASP A 164 13.80 -19.63 12.78
CA ASP A 164 12.35 -19.68 12.70
C ASP A 164 11.76 -20.29 13.97
N PHE A 165 10.75 -19.62 14.52
CA PHE A 165 10.28 -19.92 15.87
C PHE A 165 8.78 -19.88 16.09
N ILE A 166 8.00 -19.32 15.17
CA ILE A 166 6.54 -19.31 15.24
C ILE A 166 6.04 -20.53 14.46
N ASP A 167 5.32 -21.43 15.13
CA ASP A 167 4.76 -22.64 14.52
C ASP A 167 3.26 -22.74 14.82
N VAL A 168 2.44 -22.81 13.77
CA VAL A 168 0.98 -22.98 13.87
C VAL A 168 0.52 -24.38 13.39
N GLY A 169 1.46 -25.31 13.22
CA GLY A 169 1.21 -26.70 12.86
C GLY A 169 1.03 -26.94 11.36
N TRP A 170 0.02 -26.33 10.75
CA TRP A 170 -0.36 -26.55 9.34
C TRP A 170 0.37 -25.64 8.33
N TRP A 171 1.01 -24.58 8.82
CA TRP A 171 1.80 -23.63 8.02
C TRP A 171 3.30 -23.81 8.31
N PRO A 172 4.19 -23.53 7.33
CA PRO A 172 5.63 -23.49 7.58
C PRO A 172 5.99 -22.58 8.75
N GLN A 173 7.05 -22.90 9.49
CA GLN A 173 7.53 -22.02 10.54
C GLN A 173 8.00 -20.70 9.94
N PHE A 174 7.85 -19.65 10.73
CA PHE A 174 8.25 -18.30 10.36
C PHE A 174 8.74 -17.55 11.60
N ASN A 175 9.24 -16.35 11.39
CA ASN A 175 9.70 -15.46 12.46
C ASN A 175 9.02 -14.07 12.36
N LEU A 176 9.43 -13.17 13.24
CA LEU A 176 8.89 -11.82 13.25
C LEU A 176 9.24 -11.06 11.96
N ALA A 177 10.47 -11.16 11.46
CA ALA A 177 10.87 -10.58 10.17
C ALA A 177 9.99 -11.04 8.99
N ASP A 178 9.58 -12.30 8.91
CA ASP A 178 8.66 -12.77 7.87
C ASP A 178 7.28 -12.12 7.99
N ALA A 179 6.77 -12.00 9.22
CA ALA A 179 5.50 -11.33 9.48
C ALA A 179 5.57 -9.83 9.13
N GLU A 180 6.68 -9.16 9.45
CA GLU A 180 6.93 -7.76 9.08
C GLU A 180 6.91 -7.57 7.56
N VAL A 181 7.56 -8.46 6.81
CA VAL A 181 7.54 -8.43 5.34
C VAL A 181 6.13 -8.60 4.79
N VAL A 182 5.36 -9.57 5.30
CA VAL A 182 3.99 -9.82 4.85
C VAL A 182 3.08 -8.63 5.16
N VAL A 183 3.08 -8.16 6.41
CA VAL A 183 2.27 -7.01 6.84
C VAL A 183 2.67 -5.76 6.07
N GLY A 184 3.97 -5.51 5.93
CA GLY A 184 4.49 -4.38 5.17
C GLY A 184 4.07 -4.40 3.71
N ALA A 185 4.15 -5.56 3.05
CA ALA A 185 3.68 -5.73 1.66
C ALA A 185 2.17 -5.47 1.53
N ILE A 186 1.35 -5.94 2.47
CA ILE A 186 -0.09 -5.66 2.51
C ILE A 186 -0.36 -4.15 2.65
N LEU A 187 0.34 -3.46 3.56
CA LEU A 187 0.20 -2.02 3.76
C LEU A 187 0.60 -1.23 2.51
N VAL A 188 1.70 -1.62 1.85
CA VAL A 188 2.13 -1.02 0.58
C VAL A 188 1.08 -1.22 -0.50
N GLY A 189 0.59 -2.45 -0.69
CA GLY A 189 -0.46 -2.76 -1.67
C GLY A 189 -1.74 -1.98 -1.40
N TYR A 190 -2.17 -1.91 -0.14
CA TYR A 190 -3.33 -1.13 0.29
C TYR A 190 -3.14 0.37 -0.01
N ALA A 191 -1.99 0.93 0.31
CA ALA A 191 -1.70 2.34 0.06
C ALA A 191 -1.75 2.67 -1.44
N ILE A 192 -1.20 1.81 -2.29
CA ILE A 192 -1.25 1.95 -3.76
C ILE A 192 -2.70 1.92 -4.25
N LEU A 193 -3.48 0.91 -3.85
CA LEU A 193 -4.88 0.77 -4.28
C LEU A 193 -5.75 1.96 -3.83
N ARG A 194 -5.49 2.49 -2.63
CA ARG A 194 -6.21 3.67 -2.12
C ARG A 194 -5.84 4.93 -2.86
N ALA A 195 -4.55 5.12 -3.18
CA ALA A 195 -4.09 6.28 -3.91
C ALA A 195 -4.70 6.35 -5.32
N SER A 196 -4.76 5.22 -6.03
CA SER A 196 -5.40 5.15 -7.35
C SER A 196 -6.87 5.56 -7.32
N ARG A 197 -7.64 5.09 -6.32
CA ARG A 197 -9.07 5.43 -6.19
C ARG A 197 -9.31 6.91 -5.87
N ILE A 198 -8.38 7.56 -5.17
CA ILE A 198 -8.49 8.98 -4.84
C ILE A 198 -8.16 9.83 -6.05
N GLU A 199 -7.12 9.44 -6.79
CA GLU A 199 -6.76 10.05 -8.07
C GLU A 199 -7.93 9.99 -9.06
N GLU A 200 -8.57 8.83 -9.22
CA GLU A 200 -9.76 8.67 -10.07
C GLU A 200 -10.90 9.63 -9.68
N ARG A 201 -11.27 9.69 -8.40
CA ARG A 201 -12.34 10.60 -7.92
C ARG A 201 -12.02 12.07 -8.12
N LEU A 202 -10.76 12.46 -7.90
CA LEU A 202 -10.32 13.84 -8.10
C LEU A 202 -10.45 14.22 -9.58
N ILE A 203 -9.99 13.36 -10.48
CA ILE A 203 -10.11 13.56 -11.92
C ILE A 203 -11.59 13.62 -12.32
N GLU A 204 -12.44 12.70 -11.86
CA GLU A 204 -13.88 12.70 -12.13
C GLU A 204 -14.55 14.00 -11.64
N SER A 205 -14.22 14.46 -10.43
CA SER A 205 -14.76 15.70 -9.88
C SER A 205 -14.33 16.93 -10.69
N LYS A 206 -13.07 17.01 -11.12
CA LYS A 206 -12.56 18.14 -11.91
C LYS A 206 -13.13 18.13 -13.32
N VAL A 207 -13.24 16.96 -13.95
CA VAL A 207 -13.90 16.82 -15.25
C VAL A 207 -15.37 17.22 -15.17
N ALA A 208 -16.07 16.86 -14.08
CA ALA A 208 -17.45 17.27 -13.86
C ALA A 208 -17.60 18.79 -13.64
N GLU A 209 -16.67 19.41 -12.89
CA GLU A 209 -16.60 20.87 -12.69
C GLU A 209 -16.37 21.60 -14.02
N LEU A 210 -15.39 21.16 -14.81
CA LEU A 210 -15.05 21.78 -16.11
C LEU A 210 -16.12 21.57 -17.18
N ALA A 211 -16.90 20.48 -17.07
CA ALA A 211 -18.03 20.19 -17.97
C ALA A 211 -19.34 20.85 -17.52
N ALA A 212 -19.39 21.49 -16.36
CA ALA A 212 -20.56 22.24 -15.93
C ALA A 212 -20.73 23.48 -16.82
N PRO A 213 -21.96 23.82 -17.25
CA PRO A 213 -22.19 25.06 -17.99
C PRO A 213 -21.72 26.26 -17.13
N PRO A 214 -21.16 27.31 -17.75
CA PRO A 214 -20.81 28.52 -17.02
C PRO A 214 -22.04 29.00 -16.25
N ASN A 215 -21.84 29.34 -14.98
CA ASN A 215 -22.92 29.76 -14.12
C ASN A 215 -23.46 31.10 -14.63
N ASP A 216 -24.58 31.08 -15.36
CA ASP A 216 -25.23 32.24 -15.98
C ASP A 216 -25.66 33.31 -14.94
N GLY A 217 -25.53 33.02 -13.64
CA GLY A 217 -25.80 33.95 -12.54
C GLY A 217 -24.87 35.18 -12.47
N ALA A 218 -23.71 35.17 -13.12
CA ALA A 218 -22.84 36.35 -13.18
C ALA A 218 -23.23 37.33 -14.32
N ALA A 219 -23.85 36.84 -15.40
CA ALA A 219 -24.30 37.68 -16.51
C ALA A 219 -25.62 38.41 -16.23
N ALA A 220 -26.43 37.89 -15.30
CA ALA A 220 -27.69 38.51 -14.89
C ALA A 220 -27.52 39.75 -13.98
N LEU A 221 -26.35 39.92 -13.34
CA LEU A 221 -26.09 41.08 -12.47
C LEU A 221 -25.53 42.29 -13.23
N ASP A 222 -24.94 42.10 -14.41
CA ASP A 222 -24.40 43.20 -15.23
C ASP A 222 -25.48 43.84 -16.12
N SER A 223 -26.51 43.07 -16.50
CA SER A 223 -27.65 43.54 -17.30
C SER A 223 -28.72 44.28 -16.49
N ALA A 224 -28.74 44.11 -15.15
CA ALA A 224 -29.64 44.85 -14.27
C ALA A 224 -29.11 46.25 -13.88
N SER A 225 -27.83 46.54 -14.12
CA SER A 225 -27.20 47.84 -13.80
C SER A 225 -27.18 48.82 -14.97
N GLN A 226 -27.51 48.41 -16.19
CA GLN A 226 -27.47 49.26 -17.40
C GLN A 226 -28.85 49.76 -17.87
N GLY A 227 -29.91 49.49 -17.11
CA GLY A 227 -31.30 49.80 -17.50
C GLY A 227 -31.90 51.10 -16.96
N ASP A 228 -31.15 51.92 -16.23
CA ASP A 228 -31.66 53.16 -15.61
C ASP A 228 -30.79 54.36 -15.99
N GLN A 229 -30.94 54.80 -17.25
CA GLN A 229 -30.56 56.13 -17.75
C GLN A 229 -31.65 56.64 -18.71
#